data_AF-A0A7W5MPK8-F1
#
_entry.id   AF-A0A7W5MPK8-F1
#
_cell.length_a   1.000
_cell.length_b   1.000
_cell.length_c   1.000
_cell.angle_alpha   90.00
_cell.angle_beta   90.00
_cell.angle_gamma   90.00
#
_symmetry.space_group_name_H-M   'P 1'
#
loop_
_entity.id
_entity.type
_entity.pdbx_description
1 polymer ?
#
loop_
_entity_poly.entity_id
_entity_poly.type
_entity_poly.pdbx_seq_one_letter_code
_entity_poly.pdbx_strand_id
1 'polypeptide(L)'
;MVSAFGGALALAGALVGHTISYQFAATVGAKSVDGILTILASSMLAVTTFSLTAMVSAYSGATSTITPRAVQLLIDDSTAQNTLATFLGSFLFAIVGIIALSTGLYGETGRVILLAGTIAVILFIVVTLLRWIEHIARFGRVSDTIDRVERAAMAAIDTIAVPLALGTEQAQPDARGMTPVMPKTMARVTHVDVAVLGKLAQAIGADIEVVALPGKLVEPDRPIALIAGGCDDDAVAKVRQAFTLAHHRTFDHDPRFGLVVLSEIASRALSPAVNDPGTAIAVIEASTRVMLRLIDHRTTDATPLPARVRVPPIQLAELLDDWCRPIARDGAAIVEVGIRLQKALVALARHAEAVQSLAKQEARDAAERATAALTCERDRAVMEQTYRGHFAATDQ
;
A
#
# COMPACT_ATOMS: atom_id res chain seq x y z
N MET A 1 -24.78 -0.43 3.37
CA MET A 1 -25.31 -1.39 4.37
C MET A 1 -26.43 -0.80 5.22
N VAL A 2 -26.24 0.34 5.92
CA VAL A 2 -27.27 0.94 6.80
C VAL A 2 -28.55 1.35 6.06
N SER A 3 -28.45 1.91 4.86
CA SER A 3 -29.63 2.24 4.04
C SER A 3 -30.41 0.99 3.57
N ALA A 4 -29.68 -0.07 3.17
CA ALA A 4 -30.28 -1.36 2.83
C ALA A 4 -30.91 -2.06 4.05
N PHE A 5 -30.29 -1.94 5.22
CA PHE A 5 -30.85 -2.40 6.50
C PHE A 5 -32.13 -1.62 6.85
N GLY A 6 -32.14 -0.30 6.67
CA GLY A 6 -33.33 0.53 6.83
C GLY A 6 -34.48 0.12 5.91
N GLY A 7 -34.19 -0.16 4.64
CA GLY A 7 -35.16 -0.68 3.67
C GLY A 7 -35.68 -2.08 4.02
N ALA A 8 -34.81 -2.98 4.46
CA ALA A 8 -35.19 -4.32 4.91
C ALA A 8 -36.05 -4.27 6.18
N LEU A 9 -35.76 -3.35 7.09
CA LEU A 9 -36.53 -3.12 8.31
C LEU A 9 -37.90 -2.54 8.02
N ALA A 10 -38.01 -1.67 7.01
CA ALA A 10 -39.30 -1.16 6.52
C ALA A 10 -40.18 -2.28 5.97
N LEU A 11 -39.60 -3.21 5.21
CA LEU A 11 -40.27 -4.39 4.67
C LEU A 11 -40.68 -5.38 5.77
N ALA A 12 -39.80 -5.66 6.72
CA ALA A 12 -40.10 -6.48 7.89
C ALA A 12 -41.20 -5.84 8.76
N GLY A 13 -41.21 -4.51 8.83
CA GLY A 13 -42.29 -3.65 9.35
C GLY A 13 -43.66 -4.02 8.83
N ALA A 14 -43.76 -4.15 7.50
CA ALA A 14 -45.00 -4.47 6.81
C ALA A 14 -45.43 -5.94 6.94
N LEU A 15 -44.48 -6.87 7.08
CA LEU A 15 -44.73 -8.32 7.13
C LEU A 15 -45.00 -8.87 8.54
N VAL A 16 -44.29 -8.37 9.56
CA VAL A 16 -44.35 -8.88 10.96
C VAL A 16 -45.41 -8.15 11.80
N GLY A 17 -46.20 -7.28 11.16
CA GLY A 17 -47.22 -6.44 11.79
C GLY A 17 -48.26 -7.17 12.65
N HIS A 18 -48.42 -8.48 12.46
CA HIS A 18 -49.52 -9.28 13.02
C HIS A 18 -49.22 -9.95 14.38
N THR A 19 -47.98 -9.90 14.88
CA THR A 19 -47.55 -10.65 16.09
C THR A 19 -47.18 -9.79 17.30
N ILE A 20 -47.28 -8.45 17.22
CA ILE A 20 -46.85 -7.53 18.29
C ILE A 20 -48.08 -6.97 19.03
N SER A 21 -48.05 -7.03 20.37
CA SER A 21 -49.16 -6.58 21.23
C SER A 21 -49.40 -5.06 21.16
N TYR A 22 -50.66 -4.68 20.96
CA TYR A 22 -51.18 -3.32 20.81
C TYR A 22 -50.81 -2.37 21.98
N GLN A 23 -50.69 -2.89 23.20
CA GLN A 23 -50.39 -2.07 24.40
C GLN A 23 -48.94 -1.55 24.45
N PHE A 24 -47.98 -2.26 23.85
CA PHE A 24 -46.58 -1.81 23.81
C PHE A 24 -46.38 -0.72 22.74
N ALA A 25 -47.09 -0.83 21.60
CA ALA A 25 -47.05 0.14 20.51
C ALA A 25 -47.67 1.50 20.90
N ALA A 26 -48.75 1.50 21.69
CA ALA A 26 -49.42 2.72 22.14
C ALA A 26 -48.63 3.50 23.21
N THR A 27 -47.83 2.81 24.02
CA THR A 27 -47.06 3.43 25.11
C THR A 27 -45.77 4.08 24.61
N VAL A 28 -45.18 3.58 23.51
CA VAL A 28 -44.03 4.20 22.86
C VAL A 28 -44.51 5.16 21.78
N GLY A 29 -44.97 6.34 22.22
CA GLY A 29 -45.64 7.31 21.37
C GLY A 29 -44.83 7.74 20.13
N ALA A 30 -45.54 7.91 19.01
CA ALA A 30 -45.00 8.37 17.72
C ALA A 30 -44.17 9.67 17.82
N LYS A 31 -44.50 10.55 18.78
CA LYS A 31 -43.74 11.80 19.05
C LYS A 31 -42.30 11.52 19.49
N SER A 32 -42.04 10.42 20.20
CA SER A 32 -40.69 10.07 20.66
C SER A 32 -39.81 9.60 19.51
N VAL A 33 -40.35 8.82 18.56
CA VAL A 33 -39.61 8.33 17.39
C VAL A 33 -39.29 9.46 16.42
N ASP A 34 -40.26 10.32 16.13
CA ASP A 34 -40.10 11.48 15.25
C ASP A 34 -39.03 12.45 15.77
N GLY A 35 -39.05 12.73 17.09
CA GLY A 35 -38.02 13.54 17.74
C GLY A 35 -36.61 12.92 17.63
N ILE A 36 -36.48 11.61 17.86
CA ILE A 36 -35.19 10.92 17.75
C ILE A 36 -34.67 10.93 16.30
N LEU A 37 -35.52 10.65 15.32
CA LEU A 37 -35.15 10.69 13.91
C LEU A 37 -34.76 12.10 13.47
N THR A 38 -35.45 13.14 13.95
CA THR A 38 -35.10 14.55 13.66
C THR A 38 -33.74 14.93 14.26
N ILE A 39 -33.46 14.51 15.50
CA ILE A 39 -32.15 14.69 16.13
C ILE A 39 -31.07 13.93 15.34
N LEU A 40 -31.35 12.70 14.91
CA LEU A 40 -30.43 11.93 14.07
C LEU A 40 -30.17 12.60 12.72
N ALA A 41 -31.20 13.07 12.03
CA ALA A 41 -31.04 13.74 10.73
C ALA A 41 -30.19 15.01 10.85
N SER A 42 -30.46 15.87 11.84
CA SER A 42 -29.69 17.11 12.02
C SER A 42 -28.26 16.86 12.50
N SER A 43 -28.05 15.94 13.44
CA SER A 43 -26.72 15.63 13.97
C SER A 43 -25.84 14.87 12.98
N MET A 44 -26.37 13.93 12.20
CA MET A 44 -25.57 13.11 11.28
C MET A 44 -24.99 13.91 10.11
N LEU A 45 -25.69 14.93 9.63
CA LEU A 45 -25.11 15.83 8.63
C LEU A 45 -23.90 16.58 9.20
N ALA A 46 -24.02 17.11 10.43
CA ALA A 46 -22.92 17.79 11.11
C ALA A 46 -21.74 16.84 11.39
N VAL A 47 -22.00 15.62 11.86
CA VAL A 47 -20.97 14.59 12.09
C VAL A 47 -20.28 14.19 10.78
N THR A 48 -21.04 14.07 9.69
CA THR A 48 -20.48 13.74 8.36
C THR A 48 -19.56 14.87 7.87
N THR A 49 -20.00 16.13 7.98
CA THR A 49 -19.19 17.30 7.60
C THR A 49 -17.94 17.43 8.47
N PHE A 50 -18.06 17.29 9.79
CA PHE A 50 -16.92 17.27 10.70
C PHE A 50 -15.92 16.15 10.34
N SER A 51 -16.43 14.96 10.04
CA SER A 51 -15.60 13.80 9.67
C SER A 51 -14.89 14.01 8.34
N LEU A 52 -15.56 14.56 7.33
CA LEU A 52 -14.94 14.88 6.05
C LEU A 52 -13.85 15.96 6.22
N THR A 53 -14.13 17.00 6.99
CA THR A 53 -13.15 18.07 7.29
C THR A 53 -11.95 17.53 8.06
N ALA A 54 -12.17 16.65 9.05
CA ALA A 54 -11.10 16.00 9.80
C ALA A 54 -10.23 15.11 8.89
N MET A 55 -10.85 14.36 7.98
CA MET A 55 -10.16 13.53 6.98
C MET A 55 -9.30 14.39 6.04
N VAL A 56 -9.86 15.45 5.45
CA VAL A 56 -9.13 16.37 4.57
C VAL A 56 -7.98 17.06 5.31
N SER A 57 -8.22 17.48 6.55
CA SER A 57 -7.18 18.08 7.41
C SER A 57 -6.05 17.09 7.68
N ALA A 58 -6.37 15.83 7.97
CA ALA A 58 -5.39 14.79 8.19
C ALA A 58 -4.59 14.48 6.90
N TYR A 59 -5.23 14.45 5.72
CA TYR A 59 -4.54 14.32 4.44
C TYR A 59 -3.58 15.49 4.16
N SER A 60 -4.01 16.71 4.45
CA SER A 60 -3.19 17.91 4.29
C SER A 60 -1.97 17.89 5.22
N GLY A 61 -2.18 17.53 6.50
CA GLY A 61 -1.11 17.37 7.49
C GLY A 61 -0.15 16.21 7.16
N ALA A 62 -0.66 15.12 6.60
CA ALA A 62 0.17 14.04 6.10
C ALA A 62 1.04 14.51 4.93
N THR A 63 0.48 15.24 3.96
CA THR A 63 1.23 15.70 2.77
C THR A 63 2.38 16.67 3.11
N SER A 64 2.27 17.41 4.23
CA SER A 64 3.33 18.31 4.70
C SER A 64 4.50 17.60 5.39
N THR A 65 4.31 16.36 5.83
CA THR A 65 5.32 15.56 6.55
C THR A 65 5.74 14.29 5.79
N ILE A 66 4.91 13.80 4.87
CA ILE A 66 5.02 12.53 4.15
C ILE A 66 5.06 12.78 2.64
N THR A 67 5.71 11.89 1.90
CA THR A 67 5.89 12.00 0.45
C THR A 67 4.54 11.85 -0.29
N PRO A 68 4.30 12.57 -1.40
CA PRO A 68 3.03 12.49 -2.14
C PRO A 68 2.66 11.07 -2.62
N ARG A 69 3.66 10.20 -2.79
CA ARG A 69 3.45 8.81 -3.22
C ARG A 69 2.92 7.93 -2.11
N ALA A 70 3.36 8.15 -0.87
CA ALA A 70 2.79 7.46 0.29
C ALA A 70 1.36 7.93 0.61
N VAL A 71 1.00 9.18 0.26
CA VAL A 71 -0.37 9.70 0.42
C VAL A 71 -1.40 8.91 -0.41
N GLN A 72 -1.00 8.31 -1.54
CA GLN A 72 -1.91 7.45 -2.33
C GLN A 72 -2.47 6.29 -1.49
N LEU A 73 -1.63 5.65 -0.66
CA LEU A 73 -2.05 4.57 0.25
C LEU A 73 -2.91 5.03 1.43
N LEU A 74 -2.91 6.34 1.74
CA LEU A 74 -3.78 6.94 2.76
C LEU A 74 -5.17 7.24 2.17
N ILE A 75 -5.25 7.63 0.89
CA ILE A 75 -6.52 7.96 0.22
C ILE A 75 -7.37 6.71 -0.05
N ASP A 76 -6.72 5.58 -0.32
CA ASP A 76 -7.38 4.28 -0.57
C ASP A 76 -7.88 3.58 0.72
N ASP A 77 -7.96 4.30 1.85
CA ASP A 77 -8.46 3.73 3.11
C ASP A 77 -9.99 3.53 3.10
N SER A 78 -10.38 2.29 2.81
CA SER A 78 -11.78 1.84 2.83
C SER A 78 -12.47 2.03 4.19
N THR A 79 -11.74 2.06 5.32
CA THR A 79 -12.33 2.26 6.66
C THR A 79 -12.92 3.66 6.78
N ALA A 80 -12.17 4.65 6.28
CA ALA A 80 -12.55 6.05 6.33
C ALA A 80 -13.77 6.32 5.44
N GLN A 81 -13.76 5.75 4.22
CA GLN A 81 -14.88 5.83 3.28
C GLN A 81 -16.13 5.12 3.81
N ASN A 82 -15.99 3.92 4.40
CA ASN A 82 -17.10 3.18 4.98
C ASN A 82 -17.74 3.89 6.18
N THR A 83 -16.95 4.60 6.97
CA THR A 83 -17.43 5.39 8.12
C THR A 83 -18.27 6.59 7.63
N LEU A 84 -17.76 7.36 6.66
CA LEU A 84 -18.52 8.45 6.05
C LEU A 84 -19.82 7.95 5.41
N ALA A 85 -19.75 6.84 4.67
CA ALA A 85 -20.93 6.22 4.06
C ALA A 85 -21.96 5.76 5.11
N THR A 86 -21.51 5.34 6.30
CA THR A 86 -22.37 4.97 7.42
C THR A 86 -23.08 6.18 8.01
N PHE A 87 -22.39 7.30 8.23
CA PHE A 87 -23.01 8.53 8.73
C PHE A 87 -24.01 9.10 7.71
N LEU A 88 -23.65 9.15 6.43
CA LEU A 88 -24.56 9.56 5.36
C LEU A 88 -25.76 8.61 5.23
N GLY A 89 -25.53 7.30 5.34
CA GLY A 89 -26.60 6.30 5.32
C GLY A 89 -27.56 6.44 6.51
N SER A 90 -27.05 6.83 7.68
CA SER A 90 -27.85 7.08 8.89
C SER A 90 -28.68 8.35 8.78
N PHE A 91 -28.12 9.39 8.17
CA PHE A 91 -28.84 10.60 7.80
C PHE A 91 -30.00 10.31 6.84
N LEU A 92 -29.73 9.53 5.77
CA LEU A 92 -30.75 9.13 4.80
C LEU A 92 -31.83 8.24 5.45
N PHE A 93 -31.43 7.30 6.32
CA PHE A 93 -32.37 6.50 7.10
C PHE A 93 -33.30 7.38 7.93
N ALA A 94 -32.76 8.39 8.62
CA ALA A 94 -33.54 9.31 9.43
C ALA A 94 -34.55 10.11 8.59
N ILE A 95 -34.14 10.66 7.45
CA ILE A 95 -35.04 11.39 6.54
C ILE A 95 -36.15 10.49 6.00
N VAL A 96 -35.80 9.30 5.52
CA VAL A 96 -36.81 8.35 5.01
C VAL A 96 -37.78 7.95 6.13
N GLY A 97 -37.29 7.74 7.35
CA GLY A 97 -38.11 7.48 8.53
C GLY A 97 -39.09 8.61 8.84
N ILE A 98 -38.62 9.87 8.82
CA ILE A 98 -39.46 11.06 9.06
C ILE A 98 -40.53 11.19 7.96
N ILE A 99 -40.17 11.04 6.69
CA ILE A 99 -41.10 11.11 5.56
C ILE A 99 -42.16 10.00 5.66
N ALA A 100 -41.75 8.78 5.99
CA ALA A 100 -42.67 7.66 6.12
C ALA A 100 -43.63 7.79 7.32
N LEU A 101 -43.18 8.40 8.43
CA LEU A 101 -44.03 8.73 9.57
C LEU A 101 -45.01 9.86 9.25
N SER A 102 -44.56 10.92 8.57
CA SER A 102 -45.38 12.10 8.25
C SER A 102 -46.46 11.82 7.19
N THR A 103 -46.19 10.90 6.26
CA THR A 103 -47.14 10.44 5.24
C THR A 103 -48.11 9.37 5.75
N GLY A 104 -47.93 8.88 6.99
CA GLY A 104 -48.77 7.83 7.57
C GLY A 104 -48.55 6.43 6.97
N LEU A 105 -47.47 6.24 6.19
CA LEU A 105 -47.12 4.94 5.58
C LEU A 105 -46.88 3.83 6.61
N TYR A 106 -46.44 4.19 7.81
CA TYR A 106 -46.29 3.26 8.93
C TYR A 106 -47.51 3.24 9.83
N GLY A 107 -48.24 2.12 9.83
CA GLY A 107 -49.23 1.79 10.87
C GLY A 107 -48.58 1.60 12.26
N GLU A 108 -49.38 1.38 13.30
CA GLU A 108 -48.89 1.32 14.69
C GLU A 108 -47.77 0.29 14.90
N THR A 109 -47.88 -0.90 14.30
CA THR A 109 -46.82 -1.92 14.40
C THR A 109 -45.54 -1.55 13.66
N GLY A 110 -45.67 -0.85 12.53
CA GLY A 110 -44.54 -0.33 11.76
C GLY A 110 -43.70 0.68 12.55
N ARG A 111 -44.33 1.43 13.46
CA ARG A 111 -43.65 2.38 14.35
C ARG A 111 -42.78 1.70 15.39
N VAL A 112 -43.22 0.56 15.94
CA VAL A 112 -42.42 -0.22 16.90
C VAL A 112 -41.17 -0.78 16.21
N ILE A 113 -41.32 -1.27 14.98
CA ILE A 113 -40.21 -1.79 14.19
C ILE A 113 -39.25 -0.66 13.82
N LEU A 114 -39.77 0.51 13.42
CA LEU A 114 -38.95 1.70 13.16
C LEU A 114 -38.19 2.17 14.40
N LEU A 115 -38.80 2.16 15.58
CA LEU A 115 -38.11 2.48 16.84
C LEU A 115 -36.97 1.50 17.12
N ALA A 116 -37.23 0.19 17.06
CA ALA A 116 -36.20 -0.83 17.28
C ALA A 116 -35.04 -0.67 16.29
N GLY A 117 -35.36 -0.39 15.02
CA GLY A 117 -34.40 -0.02 13.99
C GLY A 117 -33.59 1.22 14.33
N THR A 118 -34.26 2.26 14.80
CA THR A 118 -33.64 3.54 15.16
C THR A 118 -32.66 3.34 16.31
N ILE A 119 -33.02 2.55 17.32
CA ILE A 119 -32.11 2.18 18.43
C ILE A 119 -30.91 1.39 17.91
N ALA A 120 -31.12 0.41 17.03
CA ALA A 120 -30.04 -0.37 16.43
C ALA A 120 -29.09 0.53 15.60
N VAL A 121 -29.64 1.46 14.81
CA VAL A 121 -28.89 2.45 14.04
C VAL A 121 -28.10 3.37 14.96
N ILE A 122 -28.68 3.86 16.06
CA ILE A 122 -27.97 4.68 17.06
C ILE A 122 -26.79 3.91 17.65
N LEU A 123 -27.00 2.67 18.08
CA LEU A 123 -25.93 1.85 18.65
C LEU A 123 -24.81 1.63 17.62
N PHE A 124 -25.17 1.35 16.37
CA PHE A 124 -24.22 1.20 15.27
C PHE A 124 -23.42 2.49 15.00
N ILE A 125 -24.09 3.65 15.01
CA ILE A 125 -23.43 4.96 14.85
C ILE A 125 -22.46 5.21 15.99
N VAL A 126 -22.84 4.95 17.24
CA VAL A 126 -21.97 5.18 18.41
C VAL A 126 -20.69 4.34 18.28
N VAL A 127 -20.80 3.06 17.97
CA VAL A 127 -19.63 2.19 17.75
C VAL A 127 -18.77 2.68 16.58
N THR A 128 -19.42 3.07 15.47
CA THR A 128 -18.73 3.59 14.29
C THR A 128 -17.99 4.90 14.59
N LEU A 129 -18.60 5.80 15.35
CA LEU A 129 -18.01 7.08 15.76
C LEU A 129 -16.83 6.88 16.71
N LEU A 130 -16.92 5.96 17.67
CA LEU A 130 -15.80 5.64 18.56
C LEU A 130 -14.61 5.07 17.76
N ARG A 131 -14.87 4.12 16.84
CA ARG A 131 -13.83 3.59 15.93
C ARG A 131 -13.25 4.69 15.05
N TRP A 132 -14.08 5.62 14.58
CA TRP A 132 -13.65 6.72 13.73
C TRP A 132 -12.72 7.70 14.46
N ILE A 133 -13.03 8.04 15.71
CA ILE A 133 -12.17 8.89 16.55
C ILE A 133 -10.81 8.23 16.73
N GLU A 134 -10.80 6.93 17.06
CA GLU A 134 -9.58 6.14 17.21
C GLU A 134 -8.79 6.05 15.89
N HIS A 135 -9.50 5.93 14.76
CA HIS A 135 -8.91 5.91 13.42
C HIS A 135 -8.23 7.23 13.09
N ILE A 136 -8.95 8.37 13.18
CA ILE A 136 -8.37 9.71 12.92
C ILE A 136 -7.16 9.96 13.82
N ALA A 137 -7.23 9.59 15.10
CA ALA A 137 -6.13 9.83 16.04
C ALA A 137 -4.81 9.12 15.66
N ARG A 138 -4.89 8.03 14.90
CA ARG A 138 -3.72 7.33 14.34
C ARG A 138 -3.42 7.74 12.90
N PHE A 139 -4.45 8.14 12.16
CA PHE A 139 -4.37 8.48 10.75
C PHE A 139 -3.47 9.69 10.50
N GLY A 140 -2.59 9.59 9.51
CA GLY A 140 -1.64 10.66 9.18
C GLY A 140 -0.41 10.72 10.09
N ARG A 141 -0.26 9.82 11.08
CA ARG A 141 1.02 9.63 11.76
C ARG A 141 2.02 8.99 10.79
N VAL A 142 3.24 9.49 10.80
CA VAL A 142 4.31 9.00 9.92
C VAL A 142 4.53 7.50 10.12
N SER A 143 4.45 7.00 11.37
CA SER A 143 4.56 5.57 11.68
C SER A 143 3.51 4.70 10.98
N ASP A 144 2.22 5.10 10.99
CA ASP A 144 1.17 4.35 10.28
C ASP A 144 1.44 4.31 8.76
N THR A 145 2.01 5.40 8.23
CA THR A 145 2.35 5.47 6.82
C THR A 145 3.52 4.55 6.46
N ILE A 146 4.56 4.50 7.31
CA ILE A 146 5.65 3.52 7.16
C ILE A 146 5.07 2.10 7.14
N ASP A 147 4.20 1.77 8.09
CA ASP A 147 3.59 0.45 8.17
C ASP A 147 2.73 0.11 6.94
N ARG A 148 2.02 1.09 6.38
CA ARG A 148 1.23 0.92 5.14
C ARG A 148 2.12 0.68 3.92
N VAL A 149 3.19 1.46 3.76
CA VAL A 149 4.14 1.28 2.65
C VAL A 149 4.86 -0.05 2.79
N GLU A 150 5.25 -0.44 4.00
CA GLU A 150 5.83 -1.75 4.28
C GLU A 150 4.89 -2.88 3.90
N ARG A 151 3.63 -2.84 4.35
CA ARG A 151 2.62 -3.86 3.99
C ARG A 151 2.37 -3.92 2.49
N ALA A 152 2.31 -2.76 1.82
CA ALA A 152 2.13 -2.70 0.37
C ALA A 152 3.33 -3.32 -0.38
N ALA A 153 4.56 -3.06 0.09
CA ALA A 153 5.76 -3.68 -0.46
C ALA A 153 5.77 -5.20 -0.23
N MET A 154 5.41 -5.67 0.96
CA MET A 154 5.30 -7.10 1.27
C MET A 154 4.23 -7.80 0.43
N ALA A 155 3.05 -7.19 0.29
CA ALA A 155 2.00 -7.71 -0.56
C ALA A 155 2.44 -7.80 -2.03
N ALA A 156 3.21 -6.81 -2.51
CA ALA A 156 3.79 -6.85 -3.85
C ALA A 156 4.78 -8.02 -4.03
N ILE A 157 5.56 -8.35 -2.99
CA ILE A 157 6.44 -9.54 -3.01
C ILE A 157 5.61 -10.81 -3.20
N ASP A 158 4.47 -10.92 -2.51
CA ASP A 158 3.62 -12.11 -2.58
C ASP A 158 2.95 -12.29 -3.95
N THR A 159 2.78 -11.20 -4.72
CA THR A 159 2.15 -11.25 -6.05
C THR A 159 3.13 -11.40 -7.20
N ILE A 160 4.43 -11.13 -7.01
CA ILE A 160 5.40 -11.21 -8.11
C ILE A 160 5.78 -12.68 -8.39
N ALA A 161 5.64 -13.10 -9.65
CA ALA A 161 6.24 -14.34 -10.15
C ALA A 161 7.59 -14.06 -10.83
N VAL A 162 8.46 -13.26 -10.20
CA VAL A 162 9.72 -12.80 -10.79
C VAL A 162 10.89 -13.32 -9.95
N PRO A 163 11.92 -13.93 -10.56
CA PRO A 163 13.08 -14.39 -9.82
C PRO A 163 13.86 -13.22 -9.22
N LEU A 164 14.54 -13.45 -8.10
CA LEU A 164 15.46 -12.50 -7.48
C LEU A 164 16.91 -12.90 -7.80
N ALA A 165 17.67 -11.99 -8.37
CA ALA A 165 19.11 -12.12 -8.57
C ALA A 165 19.86 -11.57 -7.37
N LEU A 166 20.69 -12.41 -6.74
CA LEU A 166 21.54 -12.03 -5.61
C LEU A 166 22.95 -11.60 -6.05
N GLY A 167 23.31 -11.83 -7.32
CA GLY A 167 24.62 -11.45 -7.89
C GLY A 167 24.49 -10.30 -8.89
N THR A 168 25.64 -9.86 -9.42
CA THR A 168 25.74 -8.73 -10.37
C THR A 168 25.62 -9.13 -11.83
N GLU A 169 25.45 -10.42 -12.15
CA GLU A 169 25.37 -10.88 -13.53
C GLU A 169 23.97 -10.67 -14.10
N GLN A 170 23.87 -9.70 -15.00
CA GLN A 170 22.72 -9.48 -15.85
C GLN A 170 22.95 -10.22 -17.17
N ALA A 171 22.26 -11.36 -17.36
CA ALA A 171 22.16 -11.93 -18.70
C ALA A 171 21.27 -10.99 -19.54
N GLN A 172 21.87 -10.26 -20.48
CA GLN A 172 21.08 -9.53 -21.47
C GLN A 172 20.42 -10.54 -22.43
N PRO A 173 19.14 -10.34 -22.78
CA PRO A 173 18.49 -11.10 -23.84
C PRO A 173 19.33 -11.02 -25.12
N ASP A 174 19.67 -12.16 -25.73
CA ASP A 174 20.20 -12.14 -27.10
C ASP A 174 19.05 -11.82 -28.05
N ALA A 175 18.91 -10.54 -28.42
CA ALA A 175 17.83 -10.07 -29.28
C ALA A 175 17.96 -10.53 -30.74
N ARG A 176 19.04 -11.22 -31.12
CA ARG A 176 19.28 -11.64 -32.51
C ARG A 176 18.22 -12.64 -32.95
N GLY A 177 17.50 -12.29 -34.02
CA GLY A 177 16.43 -13.14 -34.59
C GLY A 177 15.14 -13.15 -33.77
N MET A 178 14.97 -12.21 -32.83
CA MET A 178 13.72 -12.03 -32.08
C MET A 178 12.89 -10.87 -32.66
N THR A 179 11.57 -11.05 -32.66
CA THR A 179 10.61 -9.99 -33.02
C THR A 179 10.34 -9.10 -31.80
N PRO A 180 10.59 -7.78 -31.86
CA PRO A 180 10.40 -6.89 -30.73
C PRO A 180 8.93 -6.49 -30.54
N VAL A 181 8.48 -6.49 -29.30
CA VAL A 181 7.17 -5.96 -28.92
C VAL A 181 7.38 -4.55 -28.38
N MET A 182 6.98 -3.55 -29.16
CA MET A 182 7.15 -2.14 -28.81
C MET A 182 5.91 -1.59 -28.10
N PRO A 183 6.08 -0.73 -27.07
CA PRO A 183 4.98 0.02 -26.48
C PRO A 183 4.52 1.10 -27.47
N LYS A 184 3.24 1.50 -27.41
CA LYS A 184 2.70 2.53 -28.32
C LYS A 184 3.01 3.95 -27.86
N THR A 185 3.21 4.15 -26.56
CA THR A 185 3.41 5.44 -25.92
C THR A 185 4.40 5.31 -24.78
N MET A 186 4.99 6.43 -24.37
CA MET A 186 5.79 6.50 -23.16
C MET A 186 4.90 6.26 -21.93
N ALA A 187 5.25 5.28 -21.09
CA ALA A 187 4.47 4.91 -19.91
C ALA A 187 5.30 4.08 -18.91
N ARG A 188 4.75 3.82 -17.73
CA ARG A 188 5.27 2.86 -16.75
C ARG A 188 4.54 1.53 -16.91
N VAL A 189 5.26 0.43 -16.87
CA VAL A 189 4.65 -0.90 -16.71
C VAL A 189 4.12 -1.01 -15.28
N THR A 190 2.84 -1.32 -15.10
CA THR A 190 2.23 -1.54 -13.78
C THR A 190 1.89 -3.00 -13.52
N HIS A 191 1.65 -3.77 -14.58
CA HIS A 191 1.36 -5.19 -14.48
C HIS A 191 1.82 -5.93 -15.74
N VAL A 192 2.30 -7.16 -15.55
CA VAL A 192 2.65 -8.10 -16.62
C VAL A 192 1.92 -9.40 -16.32
N ASP A 193 0.97 -9.78 -17.19
CA ASP A 193 0.24 -11.03 -17.03
C ASP A 193 1.07 -12.21 -17.56
N VAL A 194 1.94 -12.72 -16.70
CA VAL A 194 2.86 -13.83 -17.02
C VAL A 194 2.07 -15.09 -17.40
N ALA A 195 0.89 -15.33 -16.83
CA ALA A 195 0.07 -16.49 -17.14
C ALA A 195 -0.52 -16.41 -18.56
N VAL A 196 -0.98 -15.23 -18.98
CA VAL A 196 -1.42 -14.96 -20.36
C VAL A 196 -0.25 -15.07 -21.32
N LEU A 197 0.92 -14.53 -20.98
CA LEU A 197 2.14 -14.71 -21.79
C LEU A 197 2.49 -16.19 -21.98
N GLY A 198 2.31 -17.03 -20.95
CA GLY A 198 2.53 -18.48 -21.05
C GLY A 198 1.60 -19.15 -22.06
N LYS A 199 0.31 -18.80 -22.04
CA LYS A 199 -0.68 -19.32 -23.00
C LYS A 199 -0.36 -18.86 -24.43
N LEU A 200 0.07 -17.60 -24.59
CA LEU A 200 0.45 -17.05 -25.89
C LEU A 200 1.73 -17.71 -26.43
N ALA A 201 2.75 -17.88 -25.59
CA ALA A 201 4.00 -18.56 -25.97
C ALA A 201 3.74 -19.99 -26.48
N GLN A 202 2.84 -20.72 -25.83
CA GLN A 202 2.42 -22.06 -26.28
C GLN A 202 1.65 -22.03 -27.60
N ALA A 203 0.71 -21.09 -27.77
CA ALA A 203 -0.08 -20.98 -28.99
C ALA A 203 0.76 -20.58 -30.21
N ILE A 204 1.76 -19.71 -30.02
CA ILE A 204 2.69 -19.27 -31.07
C ILE A 204 3.76 -20.33 -31.33
N GLY A 205 4.09 -21.16 -30.33
CA GLY A 205 5.20 -22.11 -30.41
C GLY A 205 6.59 -21.47 -30.28
N ALA A 206 6.66 -20.25 -29.75
CA ALA A 206 7.87 -19.45 -29.61
C ALA A 206 8.14 -19.06 -28.15
N ASP A 207 9.41 -18.84 -27.81
CA ASP A 207 9.79 -18.30 -26.50
C ASP A 207 9.49 -16.80 -26.44
N ILE A 208 8.92 -16.35 -25.33
CA ILE A 208 8.70 -14.93 -25.04
C ILE A 208 9.64 -14.52 -23.91
N GLU A 209 10.43 -13.49 -24.16
CA GLU A 209 11.35 -12.91 -23.20
C GLU A 209 10.85 -11.53 -22.77
N VAL A 210 10.45 -11.40 -21.51
CA VAL A 210 10.05 -10.13 -20.93
C VAL A 210 11.28 -9.24 -20.78
N VAL A 211 11.18 -7.96 -21.14
CA VAL A 211 12.30 -7.01 -21.03
C VAL A 211 11.97 -5.90 -20.01
N ALA A 212 10.68 -5.61 -19.83
CA ALA A 212 10.20 -4.59 -18.91
C ALA A 212 9.31 -5.18 -17.81
N LEU A 213 9.83 -5.14 -16.58
CA LEU A 213 9.08 -5.48 -15.36
C LEU A 213 8.22 -4.31 -14.89
N PRO A 214 7.22 -4.57 -14.03
CA PRO A 214 6.51 -3.51 -13.32
C PRO A 214 7.48 -2.50 -12.69
N GLY A 215 7.12 -1.21 -12.76
CA GLY A 215 7.95 -0.10 -12.33
C GLY A 215 8.85 0.50 -13.40
N LYS A 216 9.18 -0.25 -14.47
CA LYS A 216 10.07 0.24 -15.53
C LYS A 216 9.37 1.27 -16.41
N LEU A 217 10.09 2.35 -16.74
CA LEU A 217 9.68 3.31 -17.76
C LEU A 217 9.95 2.72 -19.14
N VAL A 218 8.97 2.78 -20.02
CA VAL A 218 9.04 2.27 -21.38
C VAL A 218 8.72 3.39 -22.36
N GLU A 219 9.30 3.30 -23.55
CA GLU A 219 9.25 4.30 -24.61
C GLU A 219 9.17 3.60 -25.97
N PRO A 220 8.58 4.21 -27.01
CA PRO A 220 8.28 3.54 -28.29
C PRO A 220 9.48 2.97 -29.04
N ASP A 221 10.70 3.32 -28.67
CA ASP A 221 11.98 2.88 -29.24
C ASP A 221 12.66 1.75 -28.43
N ARG A 222 12.07 1.34 -27.29
CA ARG A 222 12.59 0.23 -26.47
C ARG A 222 11.56 -0.88 -26.28
N PRO A 223 11.91 -2.15 -26.57
CA PRO A 223 10.96 -3.25 -26.46
C PRO A 223 10.57 -3.55 -25.01
N ILE A 224 9.30 -3.89 -24.81
CA ILE A 224 8.77 -4.40 -23.52
C ILE A 224 8.89 -5.92 -23.40
N ALA A 225 8.92 -6.61 -24.55
CA ALA A 225 9.18 -8.04 -24.67
C ALA A 225 9.81 -8.35 -26.04
N LEU A 226 10.42 -9.53 -26.14
CA LEU A 226 10.98 -10.10 -27.35
C LEU A 226 10.35 -11.47 -27.60
N ILE A 227 9.94 -11.77 -28.83
CA ILE A 227 9.40 -13.08 -29.21
C ILE A 227 10.43 -13.77 -30.10
N ALA A 228 10.80 -15.02 -29.79
CA ALA A 228 11.78 -15.76 -30.57
C ALA A 228 11.26 -16.07 -31.98
N GLY A 229 12.07 -15.77 -33.00
CA GLY A 229 11.70 -15.99 -34.41
C GLY A 229 10.81 -14.88 -34.98
N GLY A 230 10.34 -15.10 -36.21
CA GLY A 230 9.39 -14.22 -36.89
C GLY A 230 7.97 -14.50 -36.41
N CYS A 231 7.26 -13.47 -35.96
CA CYS A 231 5.85 -13.53 -35.57
C CYS A 231 5.01 -12.55 -36.40
N ASP A 232 3.73 -12.84 -36.53
CA ASP A 232 2.79 -11.93 -37.18
C ASP A 232 2.39 -10.75 -36.26
N ASP A 233 1.84 -9.70 -36.87
CA ASP A 233 1.46 -8.49 -36.15
C ASP A 233 0.35 -8.75 -35.09
N ASP A 234 -0.49 -9.77 -35.31
CA ASP A 234 -1.53 -10.17 -34.37
C ASP A 234 -0.95 -10.78 -33.09
N ALA A 235 0.05 -11.67 -33.20
CA ALA A 235 0.77 -12.20 -32.05
C ALA A 235 1.47 -11.07 -31.27
N VAL A 236 2.14 -10.14 -31.97
CA VAL A 236 2.79 -8.98 -31.34
C VAL A 236 1.76 -8.11 -30.60
N ALA A 237 0.56 -7.92 -31.18
CA ALA A 237 -0.51 -7.17 -30.53
C ALA A 237 -1.05 -7.87 -29.28
N LYS A 238 -1.24 -9.19 -29.31
CA LYS A 238 -1.70 -9.98 -28.15
C LYS A 238 -0.66 -9.98 -27.03
N VAL A 239 0.63 -10.16 -27.34
CA VAL A 239 1.70 -10.08 -26.34
C VAL A 239 1.75 -8.70 -25.70
N ARG A 240 1.62 -7.63 -26.50
CA ARG A 240 1.54 -6.25 -25.98
C ARG A 240 0.34 -6.04 -25.04
N GLN A 241 -0.82 -6.65 -25.30
CA GLN A 241 -2.01 -6.54 -24.44
C GLN A 241 -1.83 -7.21 -23.07
N ALA A 242 -0.86 -8.11 -22.91
CA ALA A 242 -0.52 -8.70 -21.60
C ALA A 242 0.23 -7.71 -20.67
N PHE A 243 0.61 -6.53 -21.17
CA PHE A 243 1.26 -5.47 -20.40
C PHE A 243 0.25 -4.37 -20.10
N THR A 244 0.07 -4.07 -18.81
CA THR A 244 -0.67 -2.87 -18.39
C THR A 244 0.30 -1.71 -18.25
N LEU A 245 0.00 -0.61 -18.95
CA LEU A 245 0.79 0.61 -18.96
C LEU A 245 0.00 1.76 -18.33
N ALA A 246 0.63 2.50 -17.42
CA ALA A 246 0.04 3.67 -16.77
C ALA A 246 1.04 4.83 -16.69
N HIS A 247 0.56 6.03 -16.35
CA HIS A 247 1.45 7.19 -16.20
C HIS A 247 2.29 7.15 -14.92
N HIS A 248 1.75 6.56 -13.85
CA HIS A 248 2.38 6.49 -12.53
C HIS A 248 2.70 5.04 -12.16
N ARG A 249 3.68 4.85 -11.27
CA ARG A 249 3.94 3.55 -10.63
C ARG A 249 2.81 3.22 -9.65
N THR A 250 2.56 1.94 -9.47
CA THR A 250 1.63 1.37 -8.47
C THR A 250 2.40 0.42 -7.56
N PHE A 251 1.87 0.15 -6.35
CA PHE A 251 2.54 -0.73 -5.40
C PHE A 251 2.33 -2.21 -5.73
N ASP A 252 1.18 -2.60 -6.29
CA ASP A 252 0.65 -3.97 -6.30
C ASP A 252 1.58 -5.04 -6.86
N HIS A 253 2.47 -4.68 -7.79
CA HIS A 253 3.41 -5.59 -8.47
C HIS A 253 4.85 -5.07 -8.48
N ASP A 254 5.16 -4.08 -7.64
CA ASP A 254 6.44 -3.37 -7.65
C ASP A 254 6.99 -3.20 -6.22
N PRO A 255 7.61 -4.25 -5.65
CA PRO A 255 8.17 -4.17 -4.29
C PRO A 255 9.31 -3.14 -4.18
N ARG A 256 10.01 -2.86 -5.28
CA ARG A 256 11.02 -1.81 -5.37
C ARG A 256 10.41 -0.43 -5.11
N PHE A 257 9.18 -0.18 -5.56
CA PHE A 257 8.53 1.10 -5.32
C PHE A 257 8.27 1.35 -3.84
N GLY A 258 7.90 0.32 -3.08
CA GLY A 258 7.78 0.39 -1.63
C GLY A 258 9.07 0.84 -0.95
N LEU A 259 10.20 0.23 -1.32
CA LEU A 259 11.53 0.60 -0.79
C LEU A 259 11.93 2.04 -1.15
N VAL A 260 11.65 2.48 -2.38
CA VAL A 260 11.89 3.87 -2.82
C VAL A 260 11.03 4.84 -2.00
N VAL A 261 9.74 4.54 -1.80
CA VAL A 261 8.86 5.42 -1.03
C VAL A 261 9.28 5.47 0.44
N LEU A 262 9.70 4.35 1.02
CA LEU A 262 10.30 4.30 2.36
C LEU A 262 11.55 5.19 2.43
N SER A 263 12.47 5.09 1.46
CA SER A 263 13.68 5.93 1.46
C SER A 263 13.38 7.42 1.27
N GLU A 264 12.37 7.77 0.46
CA GLU A 264 11.89 9.16 0.37
C GLU A 264 11.34 9.68 1.73
N ILE A 265 10.64 8.84 2.51
CA ILE A 265 10.15 9.20 3.86
C ILE A 265 11.34 9.47 4.79
N ALA A 266 12.35 8.59 4.79
CA ALA A 266 13.56 8.81 5.60
C ALA A 266 14.32 10.06 5.17
N SER A 267 14.55 10.28 3.87
CA SER A 267 15.20 11.49 3.36
C SER A 267 14.47 12.77 3.77
N ARG A 268 13.13 12.76 3.77
CA ARG A 268 12.34 13.91 4.23
C ARG A 268 12.47 14.11 5.74
N ALA A 269 12.45 13.05 6.53
CA ALA A 269 12.65 13.11 7.97
C ALA A 269 14.06 13.63 8.35
N LEU A 270 15.08 13.25 7.59
CA LEU A 270 16.47 13.69 7.77
C LEU A 270 16.75 15.09 7.22
N SER A 271 15.79 15.69 6.49
CA SER A 271 15.97 17.02 5.94
C SER A 271 16.13 18.08 7.05
N PRO A 272 16.86 19.17 6.80
CA PRO A 272 17.06 20.23 7.80
C PRO A 272 15.74 20.86 8.31
N ALA A 273 14.66 20.78 7.54
CA ALA A 273 13.36 21.32 7.90
C ALA A 273 12.58 20.45 8.91
N VAL A 274 12.83 19.14 8.93
CA VAL A 274 12.12 18.19 9.80
C VAL A 274 13.01 17.72 10.94
N ASN A 275 14.24 17.29 10.61
CA ASN A 275 15.26 16.84 11.57
C ASN A 275 14.74 15.80 12.58
N ASP A 276 14.15 14.71 12.08
CA ASP A 276 13.63 13.59 12.85
C ASP A 276 14.37 12.28 12.51
N PRO A 277 15.52 12.00 13.19
CA PRO A 277 16.24 10.73 13.05
C PRO A 277 15.44 9.50 13.47
N GLY A 278 14.47 9.65 14.38
CA GLY A 278 13.66 8.54 14.88
C GLY A 278 12.80 7.92 13.78
N THR A 279 12.18 8.76 12.96
CA THR A 279 11.45 8.32 11.76
C THR A 279 12.37 7.61 10.77
N ALA A 280 13.57 8.14 10.51
CA ALA A 280 14.51 7.48 9.60
C ALA A 280 14.96 6.10 10.10
N ILE A 281 15.16 5.96 11.41
CA ILE A 281 15.45 4.67 12.06
C ILE A 281 14.30 3.68 11.85
N ALA A 282 13.05 4.12 12.04
CA ALA A 282 11.87 3.27 11.81
C ALA A 282 11.76 2.84 10.34
N VAL A 283 12.07 3.73 9.40
CA VAL A 283 12.15 3.39 7.97
C VAL A 283 13.22 2.35 7.70
N ILE A 284 14.43 2.48 8.26
CA ILE A 284 15.50 1.49 8.09
C ILE A 284 15.03 0.10 8.55
N GLU A 285 14.34 0.02 9.69
CA GLU A 285 13.78 -1.23 10.19
C GLU A 285 12.71 -1.82 9.26
N ALA A 286 11.80 -0.99 8.75
CA ALA A 286 10.78 -1.40 7.79
C ALA A 286 11.39 -1.91 6.47
N SER A 287 12.32 -1.15 5.88
CA SER A 287 13.05 -1.55 4.67
C SER A 287 13.80 -2.86 4.89
N THR A 288 14.40 -3.07 6.07
CA THR A 288 15.07 -4.33 6.42
C THR A 288 14.09 -5.51 6.41
N ARG A 289 12.90 -5.36 7.00
CA ARG A 289 11.86 -6.41 7.00
C ARG A 289 11.37 -6.74 5.59
N VAL A 290 11.16 -5.73 4.74
CA VAL A 290 10.80 -5.94 3.32
C VAL A 290 11.91 -6.71 2.59
N MET A 291 13.17 -6.34 2.79
CA MET A 291 14.31 -7.01 2.17
C MET A 291 14.46 -8.47 2.64
N LEU A 292 14.29 -8.74 3.94
CA LEU A 292 14.29 -10.11 4.48
C LEU A 292 13.17 -10.95 3.87
N ARG A 293 11.94 -10.43 3.82
CA ARG A 293 10.79 -11.11 3.18
C ARG A 293 11.08 -11.43 1.72
N LEU A 294 11.70 -10.52 0.98
CA LEU A 294 12.05 -10.70 -0.43
C LEU A 294 13.09 -11.81 -0.63
N ILE A 295 14.12 -11.84 0.23
CA ILE A 295 15.14 -12.90 0.22
C ILE A 295 14.50 -14.26 0.53
N ASP A 296 13.61 -14.32 1.52
CA ASP A 296 12.91 -15.56 1.89
C ASP A 296 11.98 -16.05 0.79
N HIS A 297 11.20 -15.15 0.18
CA HIS A 297 10.23 -15.49 -0.88
C HIS A 297 10.89 -16.27 -2.04
N ARG A 298 12.13 -15.92 -2.40
CA ARG A 298 12.91 -16.65 -3.39
C ARG A 298 13.11 -18.13 -3.02
N THR A 299 13.35 -18.41 -1.74
CA THR A 299 13.80 -19.73 -1.27
C THR A 299 12.67 -20.74 -1.08
N THR A 300 11.45 -20.26 -0.82
CA THR A 300 10.35 -21.12 -0.33
C THR A 300 9.10 -21.12 -1.20
N ASP A 301 8.76 -20.01 -1.85
CA ASP A 301 7.41 -19.80 -2.43
C ASP A 301 7.38 -19.51 -3.94
N ALA A 302 8.52 -19.63 -4.64
CA ALA A 302 8.60 -19.27 -6.06
C ALA A 302 7.67 -20.15 -6.92
N THR A 303 6.53 -19.59 -7.34
CA THR A 303 5.66 -20.23 -8.33
C THR A 303 6.46 -20.40 -9.63
N PRO A 304 6.54 -21.60 -10.21
CA PRO A 304 7.32 -21.81 -11.42
C PRO A 304 6.75 -20.97 -12.56
N LEU A 305 7.64 -20.29 -13.28
CA LEU A 305 7.29 -19.54 -14.48
C LEU A 305 6.66 -20.47 -15.54
N PRO A 306 5.69 -20.00 -16.32
CA PRO A 306 5.16 -20.76 -17.44
C PRO A 306 6.26 -21.19 -18.42
N ALA A 307 6.13 -22.39 -18.97
CA ALA A 307 7.05 -22.87 -20.00
C ALA A 307 7.11 -21.87 -21.17
N ARG A 308 8.32 -21.67 -21.73
CA ARG A 308 8.60 -20.74 -22.84
C ARG A 308 8.48 -19.25 -22.50
N VAL A 309 8.27 -18.88 -21.24
CA VAL A 309 8.32 -17.47 -20.81
C VAL A 309 9.56 -17.25 -19.95
N ARG A 310 10.44 -16.34 -20.39
CA ARG A 310 11.60 -15.89 -19.62
C ARG A 310 11.31 -14.50 -19.04
N VAL A 311 11.55 -14.35 -17.74
CA VAL A 311 11.36 -13.08 -17.03
C VAL A 311 12.68 -12.70 -16.39
N PRO A 312 13.16 -11.44 -16.57
CA PRO A 312 14.44 -11.02 -16.04
C PRO A 312 14.32 -10.92 -14.52
N PRO A 313 15.39 -11.27 -13.77
CA PRO A 313 15.33 -11.22 -12.33
C PRO A 313 15.38 -9.78 -11.82
N ILE A 314 14.73 -9.53 -10.68
CA ILE A 314 14.94 -8.31 -9.90
C ILE A 314 16.35 -8.34 -9.34
N GLN A 315 17.10 -7.26 -9.52
CA GLN A 315 18.48 -7.16 -9.05
C GLN A 315 18.52 -6.69 -7.60
N LEU A 316 18.99 -7.54 -6.69
CA LEU A 316 19.07 -7.18 -5.27
C LEU A 316 19.98 -5.97 -5.04
N ALA A 317 21.05 -5.83 -5.81
CA ALA A 317 21.96 -4.69 -5.74
C ALA A 317 21.24 -3.37 -5.99
N GLU A 318 20.36 -3.31 -7.01
CA GLU A 318 19.57 -2.11 -7.29
C GLU A 318 18.57 -1.80 -6.16
N LEU A 319 17.99 -2.82 -5.53
CA LEU A 319 17.10 -2.62 -4.39
C LEU A 319 17.86 -2.05 -3.19
N LEU A 320 19.00 -2.63 -2.86
CA LEU A 320 19.87 -2.16 -1.78
C LEU A 320 20.27 -0.70 -1.99
N ASP A 321 20.77 -0.35 -3.19
CA ASP A 321 21.18 1.02 -3.51
C ASP A 321 20.01 2.02 -3.36
N ASP A 322 18.83 1.68 -3.88
CA ASP A 322 17.64 2.53 -3.87
C ASP A 322 17.18 2.98 -2.48
N TRP A 323 17.34 2.13 -1.46
CA TRP A 323 16.95 2.46 -0.09
C TRP A 323 18.11 2.84 0.82
N CYS A 324 19.30 2.25 0.63
CA CYS A 324 20.48 2.56 1.44
C CYS A 324 21.07 3.92 1.09
N ARG A 325 21.32 4.18 -0.21
CA ARG A 325 22.07 5.38 -0.64
C ARG A 325 21.43 6.69 -0.20
N PRO A 326 20.11 6.92 -0.35
CA PRO A 326 19.50 8.17 0.08
C PRO A 326 19.63 8.38 1.60
N ILE A 327 19.39 7.32 2.39
CA ILE A 327 19.46 7.37 3.85
C ILE A 327 20.90 7.57 4.33
N ALA A 328 21.85 6.86 3.74
CA ALA A 328 23.27 6.98 4.04
C ALA A 328 23.80 8.39 3.72
N ARG A 329 23.36 8.99 2.62
CA ARG A 329 23.73 10.35 2.23
C ARG A 329 23.13 11.39 3.17
N ASP A 330 21.82 11.33 3.38
CA ASP A 330 21.09 12.38 4.11
C ASP A 330 21.30 12.28 5.63
N GLY A 331 21.54 11.06 6.13
CA GLY A 331 21.82 10.78 7.55
C GLY A 331 23.30 10.73 7.91
N ALA A 332 24.20 11.07 6.98
CA ALA A 332 25.65 10.89 7.17
C ALA A 332 26.20 11.58 8.42
N ALA A 333 25.68 12.76 8.78
CA ALA A 333 26.09 13.52 9.96
C ALA A 333 25.39 13.09 11.26
N ILE A 334 24.54 12.06 11.23
CA ILE A 334 23.71 11.63 12.35
C ILE A 334 24.10 10.20 12.75
N VAL A 335 24.85 10.09 13.84
CA VAL A 335 25.50 8.85 14.26
C VAL A 335 24.49 7.73 14.55
N GLU A 336 23.32 8.05 15.11
CA GLU A 336 22.28 7.08 15.43
C GLU A 336 21.70 6.40 14.17
N VAL A 337 21.57 7.17 13.09
CA VAL A 337 21.10 6.69 11.79
C VAL A 337 22.16 5.81 11.14
N GLY A 338 23.42 6.27 11.15
CA GLY A 338 24.57 5.50 10.65
C GLY A 338 24.69 4.14 11.35
N ILE A 339 24.67 4.11 12.69
CA ILE A 339 24.73 2.86 13.47
C ILE A 339 23.56 1.93 13.12
N ARG A 340 22.34 2.48 12.99
CA ARG A 340 21.17 1.65 12.66
C ARG A 340 21.27 1.06 11.26
N LEU A 341 21.72 1.84 10.28
CA LEU A 341 21.90 1.37 8.91
C LEU A 341 22.95 0.25 8.83
N GLN A 342 24.06 0.37 9.55
CA GLN A 342 25.05 -0.71 9.66
C GLN A 342 24.43 -1.98 10.22
N LYS A 343 23.69 -1.89 11.32
CA LYS A 343 23.02 -3.06 11.92
C LYS A 343 22.01 -3.72 10.98
N ALA A 344 21.27 -2.93 10.21
CA ALA A 344 20.35 -3.43 9.19
C ALA A 344 21.08 -4.22 8.09
N LEU A 345 22.16 -3.67 7.55
CA LEU A 345 22.97 -4.33 6.53
C LEU A 345 23.62 -5.62 7.06
N VAL A 346 24.04 -5.63 8.33
CA VAL A 346 24.54 -6.84 9.00
C VAL A 346 23.46 -7.91 9.11
N ALA A 347 22.23 -7.52 9.47
CA ALA A 347 21.11 -8.45 9.54
C ALA A 347 20.88 -9.11 8.16
N LEU A 348 20.89 -8.32 7.08
CA LEU A 348 20.77 -8.84 5.72
C LEU A 348 21.93 -9.78 5.33
N ALA A 349 23.17 -9.39 5.64
CA ALA A 349 24.36 -10.19 5.36
C ALA A 349 24.35 -11.55 6.11
N ARG A 350 23.86 -11.57 7.35
CA ARG A 350 23.76 -12.80 8.15
C ARG A 350 22.60 -13.69 7.70
N HIS A 351 21.60 -13.13 7.03
CA HIS A 351 20.40 -13.86 6.61
C HIS A 351 20.66 -14.76 5.40
N ALA A 352 21.46 -14.31 4.43
CA ALA A 352 21.82 -15.09 3.26
C ALA A 352 23.24 -14.79 2.77
N GLU A 353 24.04 -15.85 2.57
CA GLU A 353 25.43 -15.76 2.13
C GLU A 353 25.60 -14.93 0.85
N ALA A 354 24.71 -15.16 -0.12
CA ALA A 354 24.74 -14.46 -1.40
C ALA A 354 24.43 -12.95 -1.29
N VAL A 355 24.00 -12.43 -0.13
CA VAL A 355 23.78 -11.00 0.12
C VAL A 355 24.98 -10.35 0.81
N GLN A 356 25.90 -11.14 1.38
CA GLN A 356 27.00 -10.63 2.20
C GLN A 356 27.90 -9.62 1.48
N SER A 357 28.29 -9.94 0.24
CA SER A 357 29.18 -9.08 -0.56
C SER A 357 28.53 -7.73 -0.87
N LEU A 358 27.26 -7.73 -1.30
CA LEU A 358 26.50 -6.53 -1.60
C LEU A 358 26.24 -5.69 -0.33
N ALA A 359 25.80 -6.33 0.75
CA ALA A 359 25.55 -5.64 2.02
C ALA A 359 26.84 -5.01 2.59
N LYS A 360 27.99 -5.68 2.42
CA LYS A 360 29.30 -5.14 2.82
C LYS A 360 29.71 -3.93 1.98
N GLN A 361 29.44 -3.93 0.67
CA GLN A 361 29.71 -2.78 -0.20
C GLN A 361 28.89 -1.56 0.22
N GLU A 362 27.58 -1.73 0.43
CA GLU A 362 26.69 -0.66 0.92
C GLU A 362 27.10 -0.17 2.32
N ALA A 363 27.48 -1.09 3.21
CA ALA A 363 27.91 -0.76 4.56
C ALA A 363 29.20 0.08 4.53
N ARG A 364 30.11 -0.23 3.61
CA ARG A 364 31.32 0.55 3.39
C ARG A 364 31.02 1.95 2.87
N ASP A 365 30.20 2.10 1.81
CA ASP A 365 29.82 3.42 1.27
C ASP A 365 29.16 4.29 2.35
N ALA A 366 28.26 3.71 3.15
CA ALA A 366 27.60 4.41 4.26
C ALA A 366 28.60 4.83 5.36
N ALA A 367 29.59 3.99 5.69
CA ALA A 367 30.62 4.32 6.67
C ALA A 367 31.57 5.41 6.18
N GLU A 368 31.95 5.38 4.89
CA GLU A 368 32.79 6.42 4.27
C GLU A 368 32.07 7.78 4.27
N ARG A 369 30.78 7.82 3.92
CA ARG A 369 29.95 9.04 4.02
C ARG A 369 29.87 9.57 5.45
N ALA A 370 29.59 8.69 6.41
CA ALA A 370 29.46 9.08 7.81
C ALA A 370 30.79 9.63 8.36
N THR A 371 31.91 9.00 8.02
CA THR A 371 33.25 9.45 8.43
C THR A 371 33.56 10.85 7.90
N ALA A 372 33.17 11.14 6.66
CA ALA A 372 33.35 12.45 6.05
C ALA A 372 32.47 13.54 6.69
N ALA A 373 31.26 13.19 7.15
CA ALA A 373 30.27 14.15 7.63
C ALA A 373 30.27 14.37 9.15
N LEU A 374 30.53 13.34 9.96
CA LEU A 374 30.58 13.45 11.41
C LEU A 374 31.74 14.35 11.85
N THR A 375 31.50 15.27 12.79
CA THR A 375 32.52 16.20 13.28
C THR A 375 33.14 15.75 14.61
N CYS A 376 32.41 14.96 15.40
CA CYS A 376 32.87 14.42 16.68
C CYS A 376 33.73 13.17 16.46
N GLU A 377 34.95 13.15 17.01
CA GLU A 377 35.86 12.00 16.91
C GLU A 377 35.29 10.73 17.56
N ARG A 378 34.57 10.89 18.68
CA ARG A 378 33.92 9.77 19.37
C ARG A 378 32.87 9.10 18.48
N ASP A 379 32.08 9.90 17.76
CA ASP A 379 31.03 9.38 16.88
C ASP A 379 31.62 8.67 15.66
N ARG A 380 32.70 9.21 15.09
CA ARG A 380 33.48 8.53 14.03
C ARG A 380 34.01 7.19 14.52
N ALA A 381 34.59 7.14 15.73
CA ALA A 381 35.12 5.91 16.29
C ALA A 381 34.03 4.85 16.52
N VAL A 382 32.86 5.25 17.04
CA VAL A 382 31.71 4.34 17.23
C VAL A 382 31.20 3.81 15.89
N MET A 383 31.10 4.67 14.88
CA MET A 383 30.67 4.27 13.54
C MET A 383 31.65 3.26 12.91
N GLU A 384 32.95 3.56 12.95
CA GLU A 384 34.00 2.68 12.43
C GLU A 384 34.03 1.33 13.19
N GLN A 385 33.90 1.36 14.52
CA GLN A 385 33.82 0.14 15.32
C GLN A 385 32.58 -0.69 14.96
N THR A 386 31.45 -0.05 14.70
CA THR A 386 30.22 -0.73 14.28
C THR A 386 30.40 -1.40 12.92
N TYR A 387 31.01 -0.73 11.94
CA TYR A 387 31.30 -1.32 10.64
C TYR A 387 32.32 -2.48 10.75
N ARG A 388 33.48 -2.24 11.36
CA ARG A 388 34.55 -3.24 11.47
C ARG A 388 34.14 -4.45 12.29
N GLY A 389 33.42 -4.24 13.39
CA GLY A 389 32.98 -5.31 14.28
C GLY A 389 32.08 -6.35 13.61
N HIS A 390 31.46 -6.01 12.47
CA HIS A 390 30.55 -6.91 11.77
C HIS A 390 30.99 -7.32 10.35
N PHE A 391 31.77 -6.49 9.64
CA PHE A 391 32.15 -6.77 8.24
C PHE A 391 33.64 -7.02 8.01
N ALA A 392 34.54 -6.53 8.89
CA ALA A 392 35.99 -6.67 8.72
C ALA A 392 36.52 -8.04 9.21
N ALA A 393 35.78 -8.74 10.08
CA ALA A 393 36.14 -10.10 10.53
C ALA A 393 36.04 -11.17 9.42
N THR A 394 35.50 -10.80 8.25
CA THR A 394 35.29 -11.70 7.09
C THR A 394 36.40 -11.60 6.02
N ASP A 395 37.41 -10.75 6.23
CA ASP A 395 38.56 -10.56 5.31
C ASP A 395 39.84 -11.31 5.77
N GLN A 396 39.73 -12.16 6.79
CA GLN A 396 40.76 -13.13 7.21
C GLN A 396 40.25 -14.53 6.94
#